data_AF-A0A351I3D9-F1
#
_entry.id   AF-A0A351I3D9-F1
#
_cell.length_a   1.000
_cell.length_b   1.000
_cell.length_c   1.000
_cell.angle_alpha   90.00
_cell.angle_beta   90.00
_cell.angle_gamma   90.00
#
_symmetry.space_group_name_H-M   'P 1'
#
loop_
_entity.id
_entity.type
_entity.pdbx_description
1 polymer ?
#
loop_
_entity_poly.entity_id
_entity_poly.type
_entity_poly.pdbx_seq_one_letter_code
_entity_poly.pdbx_strand_id
1 'polypeptide(L)' 'MADIHIVGHRVVHGGEKFRASTLIDDAVLAGIEDCIELAPLHNPANVRGIRAAREVFGRGVPQVAVFDT' A
#
# COMPACT_ATOMS: atom_id res chain seq x y z
N MET A 1 14.43 15.20 -2.98
CA MET A 1 13.74 13.94 -3.34
C MET A 1 14.70 12.86 -3.86
N ALA A 2 15.90 13.20 -4.37
CA ALA A 2 16.84 12.23 -4.93
C ALA A 2 17.36 11.15 -3.94
N ASP A 3 17.29 11.39 -2.63
CA ASP A 3 17.78 10.43 -1.61
C ASP A 3 16.74 9.41 -1.14
N ILE A 4 15.48 9.50 -1.60
CA ILE A 4 14.42 8.55 -1.24
C ILE A 4 14.34 7.48 -2.32
N HIS A 5 14.84 6.29 -2.01
CA HIS A 5 14.90 5.16 -2.95
C HIS A 5 13.67 4.24 -2.89
N ILE A 6 12.89 4.27 -1.80
CA ILE A 6 11.71 3.42 -1.62
C ILE A 6 10.75 4.03 -0.60
N VAL A 7 9.45 3.72 -0.70
CA VAL A 7 8.45 4.06 0.33
C VAL A 7 7.79 2.79 0.86
N GLY A 8 7.84 2.59 2.17
CA GLY A 8 7.13 1.52 2.85
C GLY A 8 5.81 2.03 3.43
N HIS A 9 4.72 1.29 3.22
CA HIS A 9 3.39 1.58 3.73
C HIS A 9 2.95 0.47 4.67
N ARG A 10 2.65 0.83 5.93
CA ARG A 10 1.90 -0.08 6.80
C ARG A 10 0.45 -0.17 6.31
N VAL A 11 -0.07 -1.39 6.21
CA VAL A 11 -1.45 -1.71 5.86
C VAL A 11 -2.00 -2.66 6.92
N VAL A 12 -3.15 -2.36 7.51
CA VAL A 12 -3.62 -3.11 8.67
C VAL A 12 -4.06 -4.53 8.30
N HIS A 13 -4.81 -4.71 7.22
CA HIS A 13 -5.33 -6.04 6.87
C HIS A 13 -5.10 -6.36 5.40
N GLY A 14 -4.35 -7.44 5.12
CA GLY A 14 -4.09 -7.95 3.76
C GLY A 14 -5.08 -9.02 3.29
N GLY A 15 -6.02 -9.40 4.16
CA GLY A 15 -6.93 -10.52 3.91
C GLY A 15 -6.16 -11.83 3.77
N GLU A 16 -6.73 -12.82 3.10
CA GLU A 16 -6.01 -14.07 2.81
C GLU A 16 -5.06 -13.95 1.61
N LYS A 17 -5.22 -12.88 0.82
CA LYS A 17 -4.50 -12.64 -0.43
C LYS A 17 -3.05 -12.25 -0.20
N PHE A 18 -2.79 -11.41 0.81
CA PHE A 18 -1.46 -10.91 1.10
C PHE A 18 -0.94 -11.47 2.42
N ARG A 19 0.04 -12.37 2.34
CA ARG A 19 0.71 -13.01 3.48
C ARG A 19 2.18 -12.60 3.64
N ALA A 20 2.63 -11.64 2.84
CA ALA A 20 3.97 -11.12 2.85
C ALA A 20 3.98 -9.69 2.33
N SER A 21 5.00 -8.92 2.72
CA SER A 21 5.24 -7.60 2.18
C SER A 21 5.35 -7.65 0.66
N THR A 22 4.62 -6.78 -0.04
CA THR A 22 4.42 -6.88 -1.48
C THR A 22 4.72 -5.55 -2.16
N LEU A 23 5.45 -5.58 -3.28
CA LEU A 23 5.67 -4.40 -4.12
C LEU A 23 4.32 -3.92 -4.67
N ILE A 24 4.00 -2.65 -4.50
CA ILE A 24 2.70 -2.09 -4.86
C ILE A 24 2.68 -1.74 -6.35
N ASP A 25 2.03 -2.60 -7.13
CA ASP A 25 1.51 -2.29 -8.47
C ASP A 25 0.00 -1.96 -8.43
N ASP A 26 -0.64 -1.81 -9.59
CA ASP A 26 -2.07 -1.48 -9.66
C ASP A 26 -2.97 -2.63 -9.18
N ALA A 27 -2.56 -3.88 -9.37
CA ALA A 27 -3.30 -5.06 -8.93
C ALA A 27 -3.21 -5.26 -7.41
N VAL A 28 -2.05 -4.96 -6.82
CA VAL A 28 -1.84 -4.97 -5.37
C VAL A 28 -2.67 -3.86 -4.72
N LEU A 29 -2.66 -2.65 -5.29
CA LEU A 29 -3.49 -1.55 -4.77
C LEU A 29 -4.99 -1.90 -4.80
N ALA A 30 -5.48 -2.46 -5.90
CA ALA A 30 -6.87 -2.94 -5.99
C ALA A 30 -7.17 -4.03 -4.95
N GLY A 31 -6.26 -4.99 -4.75
CA GLY A 31 -6.44 -6.02 -3.73
C GLY A 31 -6.48 -5.45 -2.30
N ILE A 32 -5.75 -4.36 -2.02
CA ILE A 32 -5.82 -3.67 -0.72
C ILE A 32 -7.18 -2.97 -0.57
N GLU A 33 -7.72 -2.41 -1.65
CA GLU A 33 -9.07 -1.81 -1.67
C GLU A 33 -10.16 -2.86 -1.41
N ASP A 34 -10.04 -4.07 -1.98
CA ASP A 34 -10.94 -5.20 -1.70
C ASP A 34 -10.92 -5.60 -0.21
N CYS A 35 -9.82 -5.33 0.49
CA CYS A 35 -9.68 -5.62 1.92
C CYS A 35 -10.22 -4.51 2.84
N ILE A 36 -10.86 -3.46 2.31
CA ILE A 36 -11.40 -2.35 3.12
C ILE A 36 -12.44 -2.84 4.13
N GLU A 37 -13.31 -3.78 3.76
CA GLU A 37 -14.35 -4.30 4.65
C GLU A 37 -13.78 -5.01 5.88
N LEU A 38 -12.56 -5.54 5.79
CA LEU A 38 -11.87 -6.21 6.90
C LEU A 38 -11.27 -5.22 7.91
N ALA A 39 -10.95 -4.00 7.48
CA ALA A 39 -10.41 -2.94 8.33
C ALA A 39 -10.92 -1.55 7.91
N PRO A 40 -12.24 -1.28 8.05
CA PRO A 40 -12.90 -0.13 7.43
C PRO A 40 -12.42 1.23 7.96
N LEU A 41 -11.90 1.26 9.19
CA LEU A 41 -11.35 2.48 9.79
C LEU A 41 -9.89 2.76 9.40
N HIS A 42 -9.18 1.77 8.85
CA HIS A 42 -7.74 1.85 8.62
C HIS A 42 -7.39 1.78 7.13
N ASN A 43 -7.79 0.70 6.45
CA ASN A 43 -7.38 0.43 5.07
C ASN A 43 -7.71 1.58 4.10
N PRO A 44 -8.86 2.29 4.19
CA PRO A 44 -9.10 3.47 3.36
C PRO A 44 -8.05 4.57 3.54
N ALA A 45 -7.57 4.80 4.76
CA ALA A 45 -6.51 5.78 5.02
C ALA A 45 -5.15 5.29 4.49
N ASN A 46 -4.85 3.99 4.61
CA ASN A 46 -3.63 3.40 4.06
C ASN A 46 -3.60 3.53 2.52
N VAL A 47 -4.70 3.22 1.84
CA VAL A 47 -4.87 3.39 0.38
C VAL A 47 -4.65 4.83 -0.04
N ARG A 48 -5.24 5.81 0.68
CA ARG A 48 -5.01 7.24 0.40
C ARG A 48 -3.52 7.60 0.54
N GLY A 49 -2.83 7.09 1.55
CA GLY A 49 -1.39 7.31 1.72
C GLY A 49 -0.55 6.76 0.57
N ILE A 50 -0.88 5.55 0.08
CA ILE A 50 -0.23 4.95 -1.10
C ILE A 50 -0.44 5.83 -2.34
N ARG A 51 -1.69 6.24 -2.60
CA ARG A 51 -2.03 7.10 -3.75
C ARG A 51 -1.31 8.45 -3.68
N ALA A 52 -1.26 9.08 -2.52
CA ALA A 52 -0.54 10.34 -2.32
C ALA A 52 0.97 10.19 -2.54
N ALA A 53 1.58 9.10 -2.04
CA ALA A 53 3.00 8.84 -2.30
C ALA A 53 3.27 8.62 -3.80
N ARG A 54 2.37 7.95 -4.53
CA ARG A 54 2.50 7.77 -5.98
C ARG A 54 2.42 9.09 -6.74
N GLU A 55 1.58 10.02 -6.30
CA GLU A 55 1.48 11.37 -6.87
C GLU A 55 2.76 12.18 -6.65
N VAL A 56 3.32 12.14 -5.44
CA VAL A 56 4.52 12.90 -5.07
C VAL A 56 5.80 12.34 -5.71
N PHE A 57 5.97 11.02 -5.70
CA PHE A 57 7.22 10.38 -6.13
C PHE A 57 7.17 9.80 -7.55
N GLY A 58 5.99 9.73 -8.17
CA GLY A 58 5.80 9.10 -9.47
C GLY A 58 6.16 7.61 -9.47
N ARG A 59 6.40 7.06 -10.66
CA ARG A 59 6.77 5.64 -10.85
C ARG A 59 8.25 5.33 -10.61
N GLY A 60 9.07 6.36 -10.40
CA GLY A 60 10.53 6.22 -10.24
C GLY A 60 10.95 5.72 -8.85
N VAL A 61 10.08 5.87 -7.85
CA VAL A 61 10.33 5.38 -6.48
C VAL A 61 9.38 4.21 -6.20
N PRO A 62 9.90 2.98 -6.06
CA PRO A 62 9.07 1.82 -5.72
C PRO A 62 8.39 2.00 -4.36
N GLN A 63 7.23 1.38 -4.22
CA GLN A 63 6.45 1.38 -2.98
C GLN A 63 6.14 -0.05 -2.55
N VAL A 64 6.15 -0.32 -1.25
CA VAL A 64 5.90 -1.65 -0.68
C VAL A 64 4.80 -1.55 0.37
N ALA A 65 3.83 -2.45 0.31
CA ALA A 65 2.85 -2.65 1.38
C ALA A 65 3.40 -3.68 2.36
N VAL A 66 3.37 -3.36 3.65
CA VAL A 66 3.70 -4.24 4.77
C VAL A 66 2.42 -4.43 5.56
N PHE A 67 1.95 -5.66 5.61
CA PHE A 67 0.67 -6.02 6.22
C PHE A 67 0.87 -6.42 7.68
N ASP A 68 -0.02 -5.98 8.59
CA ASP A 68 0.05 -6.41 10.00
C ASP A 68 -0.44 -7.86 10.20
N THR A 69 -1.19 -8.40 9.23
CA THR A 69 -1.69 -9.79 9.18
C THR A 69 -0.74 -10.76 8.51
#